data_AF-A0AA88IVK1-F1
#
_entry.id   AF-A0AA88IVK1-F1
#
_cell.length_a   1.000
_cell.length_b   1.000
_cell.length_c   1.000
_cell.angle_alpha   90.00
_cell.angle_beta   90.00
_cell.angle_gamma   90.00
#
_symmetry.space_group_name_H-M   'P 1'
#
loop_
_entity.id
_entity.type
_entity.pdbx_description
1 polymer ?
#
loop_
_entity_poly.entity_id
_entity_poly.type
_entity_poly.pdbx_seq_one_letter_code
_entity_poly.pdbx_strand_id
1 'polypeptide(L)'
;MSKQPQQKLTNTDQNGVSVIQSQAHSVANSTGATAGLQQVPQLVPVSPGGGGKATPPSKMKKTNMDKDSEEYRQRRERNNLAVKKSRMRSKQKAQDTQQRVNELKEENERLEAKIKLLSKELSVLKDLFLEHAHNLADNVQPATTATVTPGDLCNNNNNNQ
;
A
#
# COMPACT_ATOMS: atom_id res chain seq x y z
N MET A 1 -63.41 3.85 16.58
CA MET A 1 -62.12 3.21 16.94
C MET A 1 -61.71 2.26 15.82
N SER A 2 -60.77 2.64 14.95
CA SER A 2 -60.26 1.74 13.91
C SER A 2 -58.74 1.85 13.87
N LYS A 3 -58.05 0.77 14.24
CA LYS A 3 -56.59 0.68 14.32
C LYS A 3 -56.05 0.18 12.98
N GLN A 4 -55.23 0.98 12.30
CA GLN A 4 -54.35 0.52 11.23
C GLN A 4 -53.13 -0.20 11.83
N PRO A 5 -52.69 -1.35 11.31
CA PRO A 5 -51.40 -1.92 11.68
C PRO A 5 -50.29 -1.26 10.86
N GLN A 6 -49.42 -0.51 11.52
CA GLN A 6 -48.17 -0.03 10.91
C GLN A 6 -47.19 -1.19 10.78
N GLN A 7 -46.69 -1.43 9.57
CA GLN A 7 -45.59 -2.35 9.32
C GLN A 7 -44.24 -1.65 9.57
N LYS A 8 -43.52 -2.16 10.56
CA LYS A 8 -42.20 -1.74 11.01
C LYS A 8 -41.16 -2.15 9.97
N LEU A 9 -40.53 -1.17 9.28
CA LEU A 9 -39.31 -1.42 8.51
C LEU A 9 -38.15 -1.58 9.49
N THR A 10 -37.63 -2.79 9.66
CA THR A 10 -36.33 -3.00 10.29
C THR A 10 -35.26 -2.82 9.23
N ASN A 11 -34.58 -1.67 9.25
CA ASN A 11 -33.29 -1.47 8.57
C ASN A 11 -32.29 -2.42 9.22
N THR A 12 -31.92 -3.48 8.50
CA THR A 12 -30.73 -4.27 8.85
C THR A 12 -29.52 -3.58 8.23
N ASP A 13 -28.86 -2.74 9.01
CA ASP A 13 -27.51 -2.27 8.74
C ASP A 13 -26.57 -3.47 8.74
N GLN A 14 -26.13 -3.87 7.55
CA GLN A 14 -25.08 -4.86 7.38
C GLN A 14 -23.81 -4.09 7.08
N ASN A 15 -23.23 -3.51 8.13
CA ASN A 15 -21.82 -3.10 8.19
C ASN A 15 -20.93 -4.35 8.02
N GLY A 16 -20.85 -4.86 6.79
CA GLY A 16 -19.87 -5.85 6.39
C GLY A 16 -18.59 -5.14 5.98
N VAL A 17 -17.76 -4.78 6.96
CA VAL A 17 -16.36 -4.40 6.74
C VAL A 17 -15.66 -5.60 6.10
N SER A 18 -15.46 -5.58 4.78
CA SER A 18 -14.56 -6.53 4.13
C SER A 18 -13.14 -6.00 4.29
N VAL A 19 -12.49 -6.44 5.38
CA VAL A 19 -11.04 -6.38 5.53
C VAL A 19 -10.45 -7.31 4.46
N ILE A 20 -9.70 -6.74 3.52
CA ILE A 20 -8.89 -7.54 2.59
C ILE A 20 -7.75 -8.11 3.43
N GLN A 21 -7.89 -9.37 3.84
CA GLN A 21 -6.85 -10.13 4.53
C GLN A 21 -5.80 -10.55 3.50
N SER A 22 -4.71 -9.79 3.43
CA SER A 22 -3.52 -10.16 2.66
C SER A 22 -2.80 -11.31 3.36
N GLN A 23 -2.92 -12.52 2.81
CA GLN A 23 -2.11 -13.67 3.20
C GLN A 23 -0.73 -13.54 2.55
N ALA A 24 0.31 -13.36 3.37
CA ALA A 24 1.70 -13.33 2.93
C ALA A 24 2.17 -14.77 2.68
N HIS A 25 2.50 -15.09 1.43
CA HIS A 25 3.23 -16.30 1.09
C HIS A 25 4.72 -16.00 1.14
N SER A 26 5.41 -16.70 2.02
CA SER A 26 6.86 -16.72 2.16
C SER A 26 7.53 -17.16 0.86
N VAL A 27 8.33 -16.29 0.26
CA VAL A 27 9.22 -16.65 -0.85
C VAL A 27 10.66 -16.67 -0.36
N ALA A 28 11.24 -17.86 -0.48
CA ALA A 28 12.62 -18.16 -0.20
C ALA A 28 13.56 -17.39 -1.13
N ASN A 29 14.73 -17.10 -0.57
CA ASN A 29 15.88 -16.45 -1.19
C ASN A 29 16.30 -17.16 -2.49
N SER A 30 16.38 -16.42 -3.61
CA SER A 30 17.23 -16.82 -4.74
C SER A 30 18.04 -15.61 -5.21
N THR A 31 19.33 -15.71 -4.93
CA THR A 31 20.41 -14.87 -5.42
C THR A 31 20.63 -15.12 -6.90
N GLY A 32 20.75 -14.06 -7.71
CA GLY A 32 21.42 -14.14 -9.01
C GLY A 32 20.84 -13.30 -10.14
N ALA A 33 21.55 -12.22 -10.47
CA ALA A 33 21.70 -11.60 -11.80
C ALA A 33 20.43 -11.13 -12.56
N THR A 34 20.17 -9.82 -12.51
CA THR A 34 19.30 -9.12 -13.48
C THR A 34 20.15 -8.44 -14.56
N ALA A 35 20.20 -9.09 -15.72
CA ALA A 35 20.52 -8.44 -16.99
C ALA A 35 19.25 -8.39 -17.84
N GLY A 36 18.86 -7.19 -18.26
CA GLY A 36 18.20 -6.97 -19.54
C GLY A 36 16.67 -7.18 -19.65
N LEU A 37 16.04 -6.09 -20.08
CA LEU A 37 14.87 -6.01 -20.98
C LEU A 37 13.47 -5.79 -20.37
N GLN A 38 12.90 -4.67 -20.81
CA GLN A 38 11.51 -4.26 -20.66
C GLN A 38 10.56 -5.39 -21.13
N GLN A 39 9.60 -5.75 -20.29
CA GLN A 39 8.49 -6.62 -20.69
C GLN A 39 7.17 -5.97 -20.31
N VAL A 40 6.42 -5.59 -21.34
CA VAL A 40 5.00 -5.23 -21.25
C VAL A 40 4.23 -6.50 -20.84
N PRO A 41 3.47 -6.52 -19.74
CA PRO A 41 2.69 -7.70 -19.38
C PRO A 41 1.58 -7.96 -20.41
N GLN A 42 1.65 -9.08 -21.12
CA GLN A 42 0.54 -9.57 -21.94
C GLN A 42 -0.54 -10.17 -21.03
N LEU A 43 -1.77 -9.67 -21.16
CA LEU A 43 -2.94 -10.18 -20.46
C LEU A 43 -3.43 -11.47 -21.13
N VAL A 44 -3.18 -12.62 -20.48
CA VAL A 44 -3.81 -13.89 -20.83
C VAL A 44 -5.23 -13.92 -20.25
N PRO A 45 -6.27 -14.33 -21.02
CA PRO A 45 -7.61 -14.47 -20.49
C PRO A 45 -7.65 -15.65 -19.51
N VAL A 46 -7.87 -15.37 -18.22
CA VAL A 46 -8.14 -16.42 -17.24
C VAL A 46 -9.52 -17.00 -17.56
N SER A 47 -9.54 -18.26 -18.00
CA SER A 47 -10.76 -19.07 -18.03
C SER A 47 -11.23 -19.30 -16.61
N PRO A 48 -12.52 -19.06 -16.28
CA PRO A 48 -13.03 -19.35 -14.94
C PRO A 48 -13.22 -20.87 -14.78
N GLY A 49 -12.16 -21.54 -14.31
CA GLY A 49 -12.16 -22.95 -13.95
C GLY A 49 -12.24 -23.14 -12.43
N GLY A 50 -13.37 -23.66 -11.96
CA GLY A 50 -13.56 -24.19 -10.60
C GLY A 50 -14.19 -23.18 -9.61
N GLY A 51 -15.20 -23.50 -8.82
CA GLY A 51 -15.87 -24.75 -8.54
C GLY A 51 -16.99 -24.44 -7.55
N GLY A 52 -18.21 -24.78 -7.95
CA GLY A 52 -19.43 -24.48 -7.19
C GLY A 52 -20.61 -24.69 -8.11
N LYS A 53 -20.96 -25.96 -8.35
CA LYS A 53 -22.18 -26.31 -9.08
C LYS A 53 -23.37 -25.92 -8.20
N ALA A 54 -23.77 -24.64 -8.24
CA ALA A 54 -25.13 -24.28 -7.92
C ALA A 54 -26.00 -25.03 -8.93
N THR A 55 -26.74 -26.02 -8.45
CA THR A 55 -27.79 -26.67 -9.24
C THR A 55 -28.63 -25.56 -9.86
N PRO A 56 -28.81 -25.52 -11.20
CA PRO A 56 -29.68 -24.51 -11.79
C PRO A 56 -31.04 -24.62 -11.11
N PRO A 57 -31.69 -23.51 -10.70
CA PRO A 57 -33.03 -23.59 -10.17
C PRO A 57 -33.85 -24.40 -11.17
N SER A 58 -34.42 -25.50 -10.67
CA SER A 58 -35.26 -26.43 -11.42
C SER A 58 -36.06 -25.64 -12.45
N LYS A 59 -36.04 -26.09 -13.71
CA LYS A 59 -36.83 -25.56 -14.83
C LYS A 59 -38.29 -25.48 -14.41
N MET A 60 -38.66 -24.43 -13.68
CA MET A 60 -40.03 -23.99 -13.56
C MET A 60 -40.42 -23.73 -15.00
N LYS A 61 -41.39 -24.52 -15.48
CA LYS A 61 -42.02 -24.32 -16.79
C LYS A 61 -42.10 -22.82 -17.02
N LYS A 62 -41.59 -22.37 -18.16
CA LYS A 62 -41.80 -21.03 -18.68
C LYS A 62 -43.31 -20.89 -18.83
N THR A 63 -44.00 -20.59 -17.73
CA THR A 63 -45.38 -20.15 -17.79
C THR A 63 -45.26 -18.88 -18.61
N ASN A 64 -45.90 -18.86 -19.78
CA ASN A 64 -46.10 -17.63 -20.52
C ASN A 64 -46.90 -16.74 -19.58
N MET A 65 -46.18 -16.01 -18.72
CA MET A 65 -46.77 -15.03 -17.85
C MET A 65 -47.28 -13.94 -18.77
N ASP A 66 -48.57 -13.70 -18.69
CA ASP A 66 -49.21 -12.67 -19.47
C ASP A 66 -48.54 -11.34 -19.16
N LYS A 67 -48.05 -10.65 -20.19
CA LYS A 67 -47.21 -9.45 -20.03
C LYS A 67 -48.00 -8.30 -19.43
N ASP A 68 -49.32 -8.36 -19.52
CA ASP A 68 -50.23 -7.35 -18.96
C ASP A 68 -50.76 -7.74 -17.58
N SER A 69 -50.33 -8.88 -17.02
CA SER A 69 -50.69 -9.26 -15.65
C SER A 69 -50.09 -8.28 -14.62
N GLU A 70 -50.88 -7.97 -13.60
CA GLU A 70 -50.47 -7.11 -12.47
C GLU A 70 -49.22 -7.67 -11.77
N GLU A 71 -49.11 -9.00 -11.66
CA GLU A 71 -47.93 -9.66 -11.10
C GLU A 71 -46.66 -9.38 -11.91
N TYR A 72 -46.74 -9.41 -13.25
CA TYR A 72 -45.63 -9.07 -14.12
C TYR A 72 -45.20 -7.62 -13.93
N ARG A 73 -46.15 -6.67 -13.87
CA ARG A 73 -45.84 -5.24 -13.65
C ARG A 73 -45.08 -5.03 -12.34
N GLN A 74 -45.57 -5.58 -11.23
CA GLN A 74 -44.89 -5.48 -9.93
C GLN A 74 -43.48 -6.10 -9.93
N ARG A 75 -43.29 -7.25 -10.61
CA ARG A 75 -41.96 -7.86 -10.77
C ARG A 75 -41.01 -6.95 -11.56
N ARG A 76 -41.48 -6.32 -12.63
CA ARG A 76 -40.70 -5.38 -13.45
C ARG A 76 -40.35 -4.11 -12.69
N GLU A 77 -41.29 -3.54 -11.95
CA GLU A 77 -41.05 -2.37 -11.10
C GLU A 77 -39.99 -2.66 -10.04
N ARG A 78 -40.10 -3.78 -9.32
CA ARG A 78 -39.06 -4.23 -8.38
C ARG A 78 -37.70 -4.40 -9.04
N ASN A 79 -37.66 -5.01 -10.23
CA ASN A 79 -36.41 -5.19 -10.96
C ASN A 79 -35.80 -3.84 -11.39
N ASN A 80 -36.61 -2.92 -11.91
CA ASN A 80 -36.16 -1.59 -12.29
C ASN A 80 -35.55 -0.84 -11.10
N LEU A 81 -36.19 -0.92 -9.92
CA LEU A 81 -35.66 -0.35 -8.69
C LEU A 81 -34.33 -1.01 -8.28
N ALA A 82 -34.25 -2.34 -8.34
CA ALA A 82 -33.03 -3.09 -8.01
C ALA A 82 -31.87 -2.73 -8.94
N VAL A 83 -32.13 -2.60 -10.25
CA VAL A 83 -31.12 -2.19 -11.24
C VAL A 83 -30.66 -0.76 -10.96
N LYS A 84 -31.58 0.17 -10.72
CA LYS A 84 -31.23 1.56 -10.37
C LYS A 84 -30.37 1.60 -9.11
N LYS A 85 -30.73 0.85 -8.07
CA LYS A 85 -29.96 0.72 -6.83
C LYS A 85 -28.57 0.13 -7.07
N SER A 86 -28.45 -0.93 -7.86
CA SER A 86 -27.18 -1.56 -8.20
C SER A 86 -26.24 -0.61 -8.95
N ARG A 87 -26.77 0.11 -9.95
CA ARG A 87 -26.00 1.12 -10.71
C ARG A 87 -25.53 2.26 -9.81
N MET A 88 -26.42 2.80 -8.97
CA MET A 88 -26.08 3.84 -8.01
C MET A 88 -24.98 3.39 -7.05
N ARG A 89 -25.08 2.18 -6.49
CA ARG A 89 -24.05 1.62 -5.60
C ARG A 89 -22.70 1.46 -6.30
N SER A 90 -22.70 1.02 -7.55
CA SER A 90 -21.48 0.86 -8.33
C SER A 90 -20.83 2.22 -8.63
N LYS A 91 -21.63 3.23 -8.98
CA LYS A 91 -21.17 4.61 -9.17
C LYS A 91 -20.61 5.20 -7.88
N GLN A 92 -21.31 5.05 -6.76
CA GLN A 92 -20.87 5.53 -5.46
C GLN A 92 -19.53 4.89 -5.07
N LYS A 93 -19.40 3.56 -5.21
CA LYS A 93 -18.14 2.86 -4.91
C LYS A 93 -16.97 3.40 -5.73
N ALA A 94 -17.18 3.71 -7.01
CA ALA A 94 -16.16 4.31 -7.85
C ALA A 94 -15.77 5.71 -7.36
N GLN A 95 -16.75 6.53 -6.97
CA GLN A 95 -16.51 7.86 -6.41
C GLN A 95 -15.77 7.79 -5.06
N ASP A 96 -16.20 6.93 -4.14
CA ASP A 96 -15.56 6.74 -2.84
C ASP A 96 -14.10 6.29 -3.01
N THR A 97 -13.85 5.38 -3.95
CA THR A 97 -12.49 4.92 -4.25
C THR A 97 -11.63 6.07 -4.78
N GLN A 98 -12.15 6.89 -5.69
CA GLN A 98 -11.44 8.05 -6.22
C GLN A 98 -11.15 9.08 -5.12
N GLN A 99 -12.12 9.35 -4.25
CA GLN A 99 -11.94 10.22 -3.10
C GLN A 99 -10.84 9.68 -2.18
N ARG A 100 -10.87 8.38 -1.87
CA ARG A 100 -9.85 7.76 -1.02
C ARG A 100 -8.45 7.85 -1.61
N VAL A 101 -8.33 7.70 -2.93
CA VAL A 101 -7.05 7.89 -3.64
C VAL A 101 -6.55 9.33 -3.49
N ASN A 102 -7.43 10.31 -3.58
CA ASN A 102 -7.05 11.72 -3.43
C ASN A 102 -6.61 12.02 -1.99
N GLU A 103 -7.37 11.56 -0.99
CA GLU A 103 -7.00 11.71 0.44
C GLU A 103 -5.62 11.10 0.73
N LEU A 104 -5.34 9.91 0.19
CA LEU A 104 -4.06 9.25 0.37
C LEU A 104 -2.91 9.99 -0.32
N LYS A 105 -3.15 10.62 -1.47
CA LYS A 105 -2.14 11.44 -2.16
C LYS A 105 -1.80 12.68 -1.35
N GLU A 106 -2.80 13.41 -0.87
CA GLU A 106 -2.61 14.60 -0.04
C GLU A 106 -1.86 14.26 1.26
N GLU A 107 -2.25 13.17 1.92
CA GLU A 107 -1.57 12.72 3.14
C GLU A 107 -0.13 12.29 2.85
N ASN A 108 0.13 11.63 1.73
CA ASN A 108 1.49 11.25 1.36
C ASN A 108 2.37 12.48 1.09
N GLU A 109 1.88 13.47 0.33
CA GLU A 109 2.59 14.74 0.09
C GLU A 109 2.91 15.46 1.42
N ARG A 110 1.95 15.48 2.35
CA ARG A 110 2.14 16.06 3.69
C ARG A 110 3.23 15.34 4.48
N LEU A 111 3.24 14.00 4.43
CA LEU A 111 4.24 13.18 5.11
C LEU A 111 5.63 13.34 4.49
N GLU A 112 5.73 13.37 3.16
CA GLU A 112 6.97 13.63 2.43
C GLU A 112 7.57 15.00 2.79
N ALA A 113 6.73 16.04 2.86
CA ALA A 113 7.15 17.36 3.31
C ALA A 113 7.71 17.35 4.75
N LYS A 114 7.05 16.60 5.65
CA LYS A 114 7.50 16.46 7.04
C LYS A 114 8.84 15.72 7.12
N ILE A 115 9.02 14.64 6.36
CA ILE A 115 10.29 13.90 6.28
C ILE A 115 11.40 14.83 5.79
N LYS A 116 11.14 15.61 4.74
CA LYS A 116 12.11 16.54 4.17
C LYS A 116 12.53 17.62 5.18
N LEU A 117 11.57 18.18 5.93
CA LEU A 117 11.85 19.16 6.97
C LEU A 117 12.74 18.57 8.06
N LEU A 118 12.34 17.44 8.65
CA LEU A 118 13.10 16.79 9.72
C LEU A 118 14.51 16.38 9.25
N SER A 119 14.63 15.92 8.00
CA SER A 119 15.93 15.57 7.42
C SER A 119 16.85 16.79 7.31
N LYS A 120 16.30 17.97 6.97
CA LYS A 120 17.06 19.22 6.93
C LYS A 120 17.49 19.65 8.33
N GLU A 121 16.59 19.57 9.32
CA GLU A 121 16.90 19.88 10.71
C GLU A 121 18.03 18.99 11.25
N LEU A 122 17.98 17.68 10.98
CA LEU A 122 19.04 16.74 11.34
C LEU A 122 20.36 17.05 10.64
N SER A 123 20.33 17.43 9.36
CA SER A 123 21.55 17.85 8.64
C SER A 123 22.18 19.07 9.30
N VAL A 124 21.40 20.11 9.58
CA VAL A 124 21.89 21.33 10.23
C VAL A 124 22.52 21.02 11.58
N LEU A 125 21.86 20.19 12.40
CA LEU A 125 22.42 19.77 13.69
C LEU A 125 23.73 19.00 13.51
N LYS A 126 23.77 18.04 12.59
CA LYS A 126 24.97 17.27 12.28
C LYS A 126 26.13 18.18 11.84
N ASP A 127 25.85 19.11 10.94
CA ASP A 127 26.85 20.04 10.41
C ASP A 127 27.40 20.94 11.54
N LEU A 128 26.55 21.43 12.44
CA LEU A 128 26.96 22.21 13.60
C LEU A 128 27.86 21.41 14.57
N PHE A 129 27.52 20.15 14.84
CA PHE A 129 28.35 19.30 15.69
C PHE A 129 29.71 18.99 15.05
N LEU A 130 29.75 18.75 13.75
CA LEU A 130 30.99 18.51 13.01
C LEU A 130 31.87 19.76 12.96
N GLU A 131 31.28 20.93 12.71
CA GLU A 131 32.00 22.21 12.73
C GLU A 131 32.62 22.48 14.10
N HIS A 132 31.88 22.29 15.19
CA HIS A 132 32.41 22.44 16.54
C HIS A 132 33.52 21.42 16.87
N ALA A 133 33.38 20.17 16.43
CA ALA A 133 34.40 19.15 16.64
C ALA A 133 35.69 19.46 15.87
N HIS A 134 35.60 19.96 14.63
CA HIS A 134 36.76 20.42 13.87
C HIS A 134 37.43 21.64 14.52
N ASN A 135 36.66 22.64 14.95
CA ASN A 135 37.19 23.81 15.66
C ASN A 135 37.86 23.44 17.00
N LEU A 136 37.42 22.36 17.66
CA LEU A 136 38.07 21.83 18.87
C LEU A 136 39.39 21.11 18.55
N ALA A 137 39.46 20.38 17.43
CA ALA A 137 40.68 19.72 16.99
C ALA A 137 41.76 20.73 16.55
N ASP A 138 41.38 21.85 15.93
CA ASP A 138 42.32 22.89 15.49
C ASP A 138 42.85 23.77 16.65
N ASN A 139 42.12 23.87 17.77
CA ASN A 139 42.58 24.59 18.97
C ASN A 139 43.41 23.72 19.94
N VAL A 140 43.49 22.40 19.71
CA VAL A 140 44.53 21.56 20.31
C VAL A 140 45.74 21.63 19.38
N GLN A 141 46.58 22.64 19.58
CA GLN A 141 47.90 22.65 18.97
C GLN A 141 48.58 21.28 19.17
N PRO A 142 49.19 20.68 18.14
CA PRO A 142 50.10 19.59 18.36
C PRO A 142 51.25 20.15 19.18
N ALA A 143 51.27 19.82 20.47
CA ALA A 143 52.45 19.96 21.30
C ALA A 143 53.60 19.34 20.50
N THR A 144 54.52 20.20 20.08
CA THR A 144 55.86 19.92 19.57
C THR A 144 56.20 18.43 19.57
N THR A 145 55.94 17.74 18.45
CA THR A 145 56.64 16.49 18.15
C THR A 145 58.10 16.86 17.96
N ALA A 146 58.86 16.79 19.06
CA ALA A 146 60.30 16.88 19.03
C ALA A 146 60.81 15.87 18.00
N THR A 147 61.41 16.43 16.96
CA THR A 147 62.15 15.82 15.88
C THR A 147 62.82 14.53 16.31
N VAL A 148 62.43 13.41 15.69
CA VAL A 148 63.22 12.19 15.67
C VAL A 148 64.52 12.51 14.93
N THR A 149 65.64 12.57 15.66
CA THR A 149 67.00 12.67 15.11
C THR A 149 67.33 11.34 14.41
N PRO A 150 67.61 11.31 13.09
CA PRO A 150 68.11 10.11 12.43
C PRO A 150 69.64 10.15 12.47
N GLY A 151 70.25 9.58 13.50
CA GLY A 151 71.71 9.51 13.55
C GLY A 151 72.22 9.06 14.91
N ASP A 152 72.27 7.74 15.10
CA ASP A 152 73.08 6.97 16.07
C ASP A 152 72.55 5.52 15.95
N LEU A 153 73.26 4.45 15.63
CA LEU A 153 74.68 4.12 15.70
C LEU A 153 75.09 3.19 14.55
N CYS A 154 76.36 3.30 14.19
CA CYS A 154 77.06 2.54 13.17
C CYS A 154 77.11 1.02 13.45
N ASN A 155 76.86 0.28 12.38
CA ASN A 155 77.30 -1.09 12.15
C ASN A 155 78.84 -1.18 12.19
N ASN A 156 79.43 -2.09 13.00
CA ASN A 156 80.32 -3.11 12.44
C ASN A 156 80.72 -4.22 13.42
N ASN A 157 80.63 -5.42 12.88
CA ASN A 157 81.02 -6.72 13.42
C ASN A 157 82.49 -7.02 13.01
N ASN A 158 83.12 -7.95 13.73
CA ASN A 158 84.44 -8.60 13.50
C ASN A 158 85.72 -7.88 13.94
N ASN A 159 86.35 -8.43 15.00
CA ASN A 159 87.58 -9.21 14.78
C ASN A 159 87.88 -10.14 15.96
N ASN A 160 87.95 -11.44 15.64
CA ASN A 160 88.44 -12.53 16.48
C ASN A 160 89.89 -12.79 16.10
N GLN A 161 90.81 -12.59 17.05
CA GLN A 161 92.16 -13.17 17.11
C GLN A 161 92.47 -13.45 18.58
#